data_AF-A0A7Y3EE78-F1
#
_entry.id   AF-A0A7Y3EE78-F1
#
_cell.length_a   1.000
_cell.length_b   1.000
_cell.length_c   1.000
_cell.angle_alpha   90.00
_cell.angle_beta   90.00
_cell.angle_gamma   90.00
#
_symmetry.space_group_name_H-M   'P 1'
#
loop_
_entity.id
_entity.type
_entity.pdbx_description
1 polymer ?
#
loop_
_entity_poly.entity_id
_entity_poly.type
_entity_poly.pdbx_seq_one_letter_code
_entity_poly.pdbx_strand_id
1 'polypeptide(L)' 'MAQRCLFCRKSFPANGRFEHLPRGRRIAYDPERGRLWLICGRCFRWSLLPVEDRDAALYELERAARD' A
#
# COMPACT_ATOMS: atom_id res chain seq x y z
N MET A 1 -1.24 -9.96 -0.72
CA MET A 1 -0.59 -8.70 -1.14
C MET A 1 -0.88 -8.27 -2.59
N ALA A 2 -1.16 -6.98 -2.83
CA ALA A 2 -1.27 -6.40 -4.17
C ALA A 2 0.09 -6.13 -4.84
N GLN A 3 0.45 -6.90 -5.87
CA GLN A 3 1.75 -6.77 -6.57
C GLN A 3 1.71 -5.89 -7.83
N ARG A 4 0.54 -5.74 -8.43
CA ARG A 4 0.34 -5.00 -9.69
C ARG A 4 -0.84 -4.05 -9.53
N CYS A 5 -0.79 -2.95 -10.26
CA CYS A 5 -1.91 -2.01 -10.33
C CYS A 5 -3.16 -2.72 -10.89
N LEU A 6 -4.31 -2.56 -10.23
CA LEU A 6 -5.58 -3.13 -10.68
C LEU A 6 -6.05 -2.57 -12.04
N PHE A 7 -5.56 -1.38 -12.42
CA PHE A 7 -6.00 -0.64 -13.60
C PHE A 7 -5.07 -0.83 -14.79
N CYS A 8 -3.78 -0.51 -14.64
CA CYS A 8 -2.83 -0.58 -15.75
C CYS A 8 -1.94 -1.84 -15.73
N ARG A 9 -2.15 -2.73 -14.75
CA ARG A 9 -1.41 -4.00 -14.56
C ARG A 9 0.12 -3.86 -14.40
N LYS A 10 0.66 -2.63 -14.35
CA LYS A 10 2.07 -2.39 -14.06
C LYS A 10 2.41 -2.91 -12.66
N SER A 11 3.50 -3.65 -12.55
CA SER A 11 4.03 -4.11 -11.27
C SER A 11 4.47 -2.91 -10.41
N PHE A 12 4.15 -2.97 -9.13
CA PHE A 12 4.63 -1.98 -8.18
C PHE A 12 6.16 -2.16 -7.98
N PRO A 13 6.91 -1.05 -7.84
CA PRO A 13 8.33 -1.14 -7.53
C PRO A 13 8.54 -1.80 -6.16
N ALA A 14 9.71 -2.38 -5.92
CA ALA A 14 10.07 -2.86 -4.60
C ALA A 14 10.04 -1.71 -3.58
N ASN A 15 9.57 -2.04 -2.39
CA ASN A 15 9.58 -1.18 -1.23
C ASN A 15 10.56 -1.77 -0.21
N GLY A 16 11.66 -1.07 0.02
CA GLY A 16 12.68 -1.51 0.98
C GLY A 16 12.49 -0.93 2.39
N ARG A 17 11.40 -0.21 2.65
CA ARG A 17 11.16 0.48 3.93
C ARG A 17 10.23 -0.30 4.87
N PHE A 18 9.27 -1.05 4.32
CA PHE A 18 8.21 -1.70 5.08
C PHE A 18 8.17 -3.18 4.74
N GLU A 19 8.28 -4.05 5.75
CA GLU A 19 8.34 -5.50 5.56
C GLU A 19 6.97 -6.04 5.14
N HIS A 20 5.89 -5.49 5.72
CA HIS A 20 4.51 -5.89 5.43
C HIS A 20 3.93 -5.20 4.19
N LEU A 21 4.68 -4.26 3.60
CA LEU A 21 4.37 -3.63 2.31
C LEU A 21 5.59 -3.68 1.38
N PRO A 22 6.08 -4.86 0.97
CA PRO A 22 7.35 -5.00 0.23
C PRO A 22 7.26 -4.51 -1.23
N ARG A 23 6.09 -4.01 -1.66
CA ARG A 23 5.84 -3.44 -2.99
C ARG A 23 5.04 -2.14 -2.86
N GLY A 24 5.37 -1.18 -3.73
CA GLY A 24 4.69 0.11 -3.80
C GLY A 24 5.26 1.12 -2.79
N ARG A 25 5.51 2.35 -3.25
CA ARG A 25 6.15 3.40 -2.42
C ARG A 25 5.21 4.56 -2.08
N ARG A 26 4.02 4.59 -2.68
CA ARG A 26 3.01 5.62 -2.46
C ARG A 26 1.80 4.93 -1.86
N ILE A 27 1.50 5.30 -0.64
CA ILE A 27 0.54 4.61 0.21
C ILE A 27 -0.45 5.66 0.72
N ALA A 28 -1.72 5.29 0.77
CA ALA A 28 -2.77 6.11 1.37
C ALA A 28 -3.62 5.24 2.29
N TYR A 29 -4.07 5.82 3.40
CA TYR A 29 -4.95 5.18 4.37
C TYR A 29 -6.18 6.04 4.62
N ASP A 30 -7.35 5.39 4.71
CA ASP A 30 -8.64 6.00 5.06
C ASP A 30 -9.10 5.37 6.39
N PRO A 31 -9.01 6.13 7.50
CA PRO A 31 -9.37 5.64 8.82
C PRO A 31 -10.88 5.43 8.98
N GLU A 32 -11.71 6.21 8.28
CA GLU A 32 -13.17 6.07 8.38
C GLU A 32 -13.66 4.74 7.83
N ARG A 33 -12.95 4.21 6.80
CA ARG A 33 -13.33 2.98 6.10
C ARG A 33 -12.36 1.82 6.30
N GLY A 34 -11.29 2.00 7.07
CA GLY A 34 -10.27 0.96 7.31
C GLY A 34 -9.61 0.47 6.02
N ARG A 35 -9.38 1.37 5.06
CA ARG A 35 -8.86 1.01 3.72
C ARG A 35 -7.44 1.50 3.52
N LEU A 36 -6.60 0.62 3.02
CA LEU A 36 -5.21 0.87 2.67
C LEU A 36 -5.05 0.72 1.15
N TRP A 37 -4.41 1.68 0.49
CA TRP A 37 -4.18 1.66 -0.95
C TRP A 37 -2.71 1.83 -1.33
N LEU A 38 -2.32 1.16 -2.41
CA LEU A 38 -1.11 1.46 -3.17
C LEU A 38 -1.46 2.35 -4.35
N ILE A 39 -0.80 3.51 -4.45
CA ILE A 39 -0.99 4.46 -5.56
C ILE A 39 -0.01 4.12 -6.68
N CYS A 40 -0.52 3.84 -7.88
CA CYS A 40 0.32 3.52 -9.02
C CYS A 40 1.14 4.72 -9.49
N GLY A 41 2.46 4.58 -9.59
CA GLY A 41 3.31 5.63 -10.13
C GLY A 41 3.26 5.84 -11.65
N ARG A 42 2.50 5.02 -12.38
CA ARG A 42 2.28 5.17 -13.85
C ARG A 42 0.94 5.82 -14.17
N CYS A 43 -0.16 5.29 -13.63
CA CYS A 43 -1.51 5.76 -13.96
C CYS A 43 -2.19 6.52 -12.82
N PHE A 44 -1.52 6.68 -11.67
CA PHE A 44 -2.02 7.40 -10.49
C PHE A 44 -3.34 6.89 -9.90
N ARG A 45 -3.83 5.73 -10.36
CA ARG A 45 -4.99 5.04 -9.79
C ARG A 45 -4.61 4.25 -8.54
N TRP A 46 -5.59 4.10 -7.66
CA TRP A 46 -5.42 3.57 -6.31
C TRP A 46 -5.84 2.10 -6.28
N SER A 47 -4.89 1.21 -6.02
CA SER A 47 -5.16 -0.22 -5.92
C SER A 47 -5.37 -0.59 -4.45
N LEU A 48 -6.58 -1.06 -4.13
CA LEU A 48 -6.94 -1.44 -2.76
C LEU A 48 -6.11 -2.66 -2.33
N LEU A 49 -5.56 -2.59 -1.12
CA LEU A 49 -4.86 -3.71 -0.51
C LEU A 49 -5.88 -4.75 0.01
N PRO A 50 -5.68 -6.06 -0.23
CA PRO A 50 -6.49 -7.12 0.37
C PRO A 50 -6.56 -6.97 1.88
N VAL A 51 -7.68 -7.38 2.49
CA VAL A 51 -7.94 -7.12 3.92
C VAL A 51 -6.96 -7.87 4.82
N GLU A 52 -6.55 -9.06 4.39
CA GLU A 52 -5.67 -9.98 5.11
C GLU A 52 -4.25 -9.40 5.30
N ASP A 53 -3.83 -8.47 4.43
CA ASP A 53 -2.51 -7.84 4.51
C ASP A 53 -2.52 -6.52 5.32
N ARG A 54 -3.68 -6.05 5.82
CA ARG A 54 -3.80 -4.67 6.33
C ARG A 54 -3.26 -4.47 7.73
N ASP A 55 -3.53 -5.38 8.66
CA ASP A 55 -3.31 -5.11 10.09
C ASP A 55 -1.82 -4.85 10.40
N ALA A 56 -0.94 -5.75 9.97
CA ALA A 56 0.50 -5.60 10.19
C ALA A 56 1.09 -4.42 9.40
N ALA A 57 0.62 -4.21 8.16
CA ALA A 57 1.02 -3.06 7.35
C ALA A 57 0.63 -1.73 8.00
N LEU A 58 -0.56 -1.63 8.59
CA LEU A 58 -1.02 -0.43 9.28
C LEU A 58 -0.20 -0.16 10.53
N TYR A 59 0.07 -1.18 11.34
CA TYR A 59 0.91 -1.03 12.53
C TYR A 59 2.31 -0.48 12.19
N GLU A 60 2.96 -0.99 11.14
CA GLU A 60 4.25 -0.45 10.67
C GLU A 60 4.14 1.01 10.21
N LEU A 61 3.11 1.34 9.44
CA LEU A 61 2.90 2.69 8.93
C LEU A 61 2.61 3.68 10.05
N GLU A 62 1.81 3.30 11.04
CA GLU A 62 1.53 4.12 12.21
C GLU A 62 2.79 4.43 13.01
N ARG A 63 3.65 3.43 13.21
CA ARG A 63 4.96 3.64 13.86
C ARG A 63 5.81 4.63 13.07
N ALA A 64 5.94 4.42 11.76
CA ALA A 64 6.77 5.27 10.91
C ALA A 64 6.24 6.69 10.66
N ALA A 65 4.97 6.96 10.96
CA ALA A 65 4.35 8.28 10.83
C ALA A 65 4.36 9.10 12.13
N ARG A 66 4.64 8.47 13.27
CA ARG A 66 4.75 9.11 14.59
C ARG A 66 6.16 9.59 14.91
N ASP A 67 7.16 9.09 14.18
CA ASP A 67 8.57 9.52 14.21
C ASP A 67 8.84 10.64 13.20
#